data_AF-A0A922WT45-F1
#
_entry.id   AF-A0A922WT45-F1
#
_cell.length_a   1.000
_cell.length_b   1.000
_cell.length_c   1.000
_cell.angle_alpha   90.00
_cell.angle_beta   90.00
_cell.angle_gamma   90.00
#
_symmetry.space_group_name_H-M   'P 1'
#
loop_
_entity.id
_entity.type
_entity.pdbx_description
1 polymer ?
#
loop_
_entity_poly.entity_id
_entity_poly.type
_entity_poly.pdbx_seq_one_letter_code
_entity_poly.pdbx_strand_id
1 'polypeptide(L)'
;FEYAYTCDKLRADEFGGGAVIIRADGVEYHSTHTIVREALSEKSLPKCTRLMLTIRDREHGLLFWNTDTGFGDLASATLFTEQEAADFDVPIAFDEPEWLACPAGVP
;
A
#
# COMPACT_ATOMS: atom_id res chain seq x y z
N PHE A 1 10.95 23.15 10.50
CA PHE A 1 10.20 21.93 10.84
C PHE A 1 8.96 22.38 11.56
N GLU A 2 7.78 22.13 11.03
CA GLU A 2 6.51 22.55 11.63
C GLU A 2 5.66 21.30 11.83
N TYR A 3 5.29 21.04 13.08
CA TYR A 3 4.48 19.91 13.50
C TYR A 3 3.12 20.47 13.90
N ALA A 4 2.08 20.17 13.12
CA ALA A 4 0.72 20.59 13.40
C ALA A 4 -0.15 19.37 13.75
N TYR A 5 -0.76 19.43 14.94
CA TYR A 5 -1.69 18.42 15.43
C TYR A 5 -3.12 18.97 15.29
N THR A 6 -3.81 18.67 14.19
CA THR A 6 -5.21 19.05 14.00
C THR A 6 -6.13 17.94 14.52
N CYS A 7 -6.18 17.77 15.84
CA CYS A 7 -7.35 17.16 16.46
C CYS A 7 -8.45 18.20 16.46
N ASP A 8 -9.21 18.28 15.36
CA ASP A 8 -10.37 19.14 15.33
C ASP A 8 -11.45 18.54 16.24
N LYS A 9 -11.93 19.37 17.16
CA LYS A 9 -12.84 18.96 18.23
C LYS A 9 -14.23 18.70 17.67
N LEU A 10 -14.61 17.41 17.66
CA LEU A 10 -15.93 16.88 18.04
C LEU A 10 -17.17 17.57 17.43
N ARG A 11 -17.59 17.08 16.26
CA ARG A 11 -19.02 16.84 15.98
C ARG A 11 -19.29 15.34 15.99
N ALA A 12 -20.45 14.94 16.51
CA ALA A 12 -20.89 13.55 16.37
C ALA A 12 -20.94 13.23 14.87
N ASP A 13 -20.25 12.17 14.46
CA ASP A 13 -20.11 11.64 13.09
C ASP A 13 -18.89 12.09 12.26
N GLU A 14 -17.96 12.91 12.79
CA GLU A 14 -16.69 13.20 12.10
C GLU A 14 -15.53 12.37 12.67
N PHE A 15 -15.00 11.43 11.86
CA PHE A 15 -13.78 10.69 12.19
C PHE A 15 -12.60 11.66 12.20
N GLY A 16 -12.15 12.06 13.39
CA GLY A 16 -11.09 13.04 13.59
C GLY A 16 -9.75 12.54 13.06
N GLY A 17 -9.29 13.12 11.95
CA GLY A 17 -7.99 12.83 11.35
C GLY A 17 -7.88 13.35 9.92
N GLY A 18 -6.66 13.36 9.39
CA GLY A 18 -6.37 13.74 8.02
C GLY A 18 -4.91 13.48 7.64
N ALA A 19 -4.61 13.56 6.36
CA ALA A 19 -3.25 13.47 5.82
C ALA A 19 -2.91 14.75 5.06
N VAL A 20 -1.65 15.16 5.14
CA VAL A 20 -1.09 16.20 4.29
C VAL A 20 -0.12 15.55 3.33
N ILE A 21 -0.36 15.69 2.03
CA ILE A 21 0.52 15.16 0.98
C ILE A 21 1.32 16.34 0.43
N ILE A 22 2.64 16.32 0.63
CA ILE A 22 3.54 17.34 0.13
C ILE A 22 4.20 16.81 -1.14
N ARG A 23 3.96 17.49 -2.26
CA ARG A 23 4.53 17.20 -3.57
C ARG A 23 5.38 18.39 -4.04
N ALA A 24 6.18 18.17 -5.08
CA ALA A 24 7.02 19.22 -5.67
C ALA A 24 6.19 20.39 -6.26
N ASP A 25 4.93 20.16 -6.62
CA ASP A 25 3.99 21.11 -7.20
C ASP A 25 3.02 21.73 -6.18
N GLY A 26 3.02 21.28 -4.93
CA GLY A 26 2.18 21.87 -3.88
C GLY A 26 1.92 21.00 -2.67
N VAL A 27 1.01 21.49 -1.82
CA VAL A 27 0.56 20.82 -0.60
C VAL A 27 -0.93 20.53 -0.72
N GLU A 28 -1.30 19.27 -0.55
CA GLU A 28 -2.70 18.82 -0.55
C GLU A 28 -3.12 18.40 0.87
N TYR A 29 -4.34 18.77 1.25
CA TYR A 29 -4.92 18.45 2.55
C TYR A 29 -6.10 17.50 2.37
N HIS A 30 -6.05 16.37 3.06
CA HIS A 30 -7.05 15.30 2.99
C HIS A 30 -7.63 15.06 4.38
N SER A 31 -8.96 15.00 4.51
CA SER A 31 -9.61 14.59 5.75
C SER A 31 -9.86 13.08 5.75
N THR A 32 -9.77 12.41 6.91
CA THR A 32 -10.10 10.98 6.99
C THR A 32 -11.54 10.72 6.56
N HIS A 33 -12.47 11.64 6.84
CA HIS A 33 -13.84 11.55 6.34
C HIS A 33 -13.89 11.55 4.80
N THR A 34 -13.14 12.43 4.13
CA THR A 34 -13.05 12.45 2.66
C THR A 34 -12.47 11.15 2.13
N ILE A 35 -11.35 10.68 2.71
CA ILE A 35 -10.68 9.43 2.30
C ILE A 35 -11.61 8.23 2.44
N VAL A 36 -12.30 8.10 3.59
CA VAL A 36 -13.24 7.01 3.84
C VAL A 36 -14.44 7.10 2.91
N ARG A 37 -15.00 8.30 2.72
CA ARG A 37 -16.14 8.49 1.81
C ARG A 37 -15.77 8.16 0.37
N GLU A 38 -14.56 8.52 -0.07
CA GLU A 38 -14.06 8.17 -1.40
C GLU A 38 -13.89 6.65 -1.53
N ALA A 39 -13.21 6.00 -0.58
CA ALA A 39 -13.07 4.54 -0.55
C ALA A 39 -14.42 3.80 -0.53
N LEU A 40 -15.42 4.34 0.18
CA LEU A 40 -16.78 3.78 0.21
C LEU A 40 -17.59 4.11 -1.05
N SER A 41 -17.24 5.17 -1.78
CA SER A 41 -17.90 5.59 -3.02
C SER A 41 -17.36 4.90 -4.26
N GLU A 42 -16.28 4.11 -4.14
CA GLU A 42 -15.64 3.49 -5.28
C GLU A 42 -16.56 2.49 -5.99
N LYS A 43 -17.02 2.93 -7.17
CA LYS A 43 -16.98 2.11 -8.38
C LYS A 43 -15.75 1.20 -8.31
N SER A 44 -15.99 -0.11 -8.29
CA SER A 44 -14.97 -1.16 -8.42
C SER A 44 -13.80 -0.67 -9.25
N LEU A 45 -12.66 -0.42 -8.59
CA LEU A 45 -11.37 -0.39 -9.28
C LEU A 45 -11.31 -1.64 -10.17
N PRO A 46 -10.74 -1.55 -11.38
CA PRO A 46 -10.65 -2.70 -12.27
C PRO A 46 -10.06 -3.87 -11.48
N LYS A 47 -10.78 -5.00 -11.54
CA LYS A 47 -10.62 -6.23 -10.76
C LYS A 47 -9.31 -6.99 -11.05
N CYS A 48 -8.27 -6.28 -11.49
CA CYS A 48 -6.95 -6.81 -11.78
C CYS A 48 -5.96 -6.24 -10.77
N THR A 49 -6.23 -6.47 -9.48
CA THR A 49 -5.22 -6.29 -8.45
C THR A 49 -4.17 -7.37 -8.66
N ARG A 50 -3.04 -7.00 -9.27
CA ARG A 50 -1.87 -7.88 -9.26
C ARG A 50 -1.37 -8.01 -7.82
N LEU A 51 -0.84 -9.17 -7.47
CA LEU A 51 -0.27 -9.46 -6.17
C LEU A 51 1.26 -9.51 -6.26
N MET A 52 1.92 -9.16 -5.17
CA MET A 52 3.35 -9.29 -4.98
C MET A 52 3.58 -10.06 -3.68
N LEU A 53 4.56 -10.96 -3.68
CA LEU A 53 4.99 -11.63 -2.46
C LEU A 53 6.08 -10.79 -1.80
N THR A 54 5.97 -10.55 -0.49
CA THR A 54 6.87 -9.65 0.24
C THR A 54 7.33 -10.24 1.56
N ILE A 55 8.47 -9.79 2.08
CA ILE A 55 8.93 -10.08 3.44
C ILE A 55 9.36 -8.77 4.11
N ARG A 56 9.34 -8.76 5.45
CA ARG A 56 9.93 -7.65 6.21
C ARG A 56 11.39 -7.93 6.49
N ASP A 57 12.22 -6.99 6.11
CA ASP A 57 13.64 -6.92 6.45
C ASP A 57 13.90 -5.80 7.45
N ARG A 58 14.79 -6.04 8.42
CA ARG A 58 15.08 -5.07 9.48
C ARG A 58 15.87 -3.87 8.99
N GLU A 59 16.67 -4.03 7.94
CA GLU A 59 17.55 -2.98 7.43
C GLU A 59 16.92 -2.23 6.25
N HIS A 60 16.22 -2.95 5.37
CA HIS A 60 15.73 -2.45 4.09
C HIS A 60 14.21 -2.19 4.06
N GLY A 61 13.48 -2.59 5.09
CA GLY A 61 12.02 -2.43 5.13
C GLY A 61 11.31 -3.57 4.40
N LEU A 62 10.52 -3.29 3.36
CA LEU A 62 9.85 -4.34 2.58
C LEU A 62 10.72 -4.77 1.41
N LEU A 63 10.92 -6.08 1.28
CA LEU A 63 11.53 -6.69 0.09
C LEU A 63 10.46 -7.44 -0.70
N PHE A 64 10.60 -7.46 -2.01
CA PHE A 64 9.62 -7.98 -2.96
C PHE A 64 10.21 -9.15 -3.76
N TRP A 65 9.44 -10.22 -3.89
CA TRP A 65 9.87 -11.43 -4.59
C TRP A 65 9.97 -11.22 -6.10
N ASN A 66 11.08 -11.66 -6.67
CA ASN A 66 11.28 -11.85 -8.10
C ASN A 66 11.61 -13.33 -8.37
N THR A 67 11.03 -13.91 -9.41
CA THR A 67 11.18 -15.35 -9.72
C THR A 67 12.61 -15.74 -10.15
N ASP A 68 13.36 -14.80 -10.70
CA ASP A 68 14.73 -15.00 -11.19
C ASP A 68 15.79 -14.67 -10.13
N THR A 69 15.57 -13.62 -9.32
CA THR A 69 16.58 -13.07 -8.41
C THR A 69 16.25 -13.19 -6.92
N GLY A 70 15.03 -13.60 -6.56
CA GLY A 70 14.57 -13.67 -5.16
C GLY A 70 14.09 -12.32 -4.61
N PHE A 71 14.14 -12.15 -3.28
CA PHE A 71 13.66 -10.93 -2.60
C PHE A 71 14.58 -9.73 -2.83
N GLY A 72 14.02 -8.61 -3.30
CA GLY A 72 14.72 -7.37 -3.61
C GLY A 72 13.80 -6.16 -3.75
N ASP A 73 14.12 -5.24 -4.65
CA ASP A 73 13.39 -3.98 -4.84
C ASP A 73 12.02 -4.17 -5.52
N LEU A 74 11.07 -3.29 -5.18
CA LEU A 74 9.72 -3.25 -5.78
C LEU A 74 9.76 -3.15 -7.31
N ALA A 75 10.70 -2.39 -7.87
CA ALA A 75 10.79 -2.18 -9.32
C ALA A 75 11.10 -3.46 -10.11
N SER A 76 11.66 -4.48 -9.45
CA SER A 76 11.94 -5.79 -10.03
C SER A 76 10.94 -6.87 -9.60
N ALA A 77 9.92 -6.55 -8.81
CA ALA A 77 9.00 -7.55 -8.27
C ALA A 77 8.24 -8.30 -9.38
N THR A 78 8.09 -9.61 -9.20
CA THR A 78 7.18 -10.39 -10.07
C THR A 78 5.75 -10.11 -9.64
N LEU A 79 4.91 -9.76 -10.62
CA LEU A 79 3.48 -9.57 -10.43
C LEU A 79 2.72 -10.86 -10.71
N PHE A 80 1.89 -11.25 -9.76
CA PHE A 80 1.06 -12.45 -9.83
C PHE A 80 -0.40 -12.07 -10.03
N THR A 81 -1.14 -12.91 -10.74
CA THR A 81 -2.60 -12.97 -10.62
C THR A 81 -3.01 -13.67 -9.32
N GLU A 82 -4.26 -13.51 -8.90
CA GLU A 82 -4.79 -14.23 -7.72
C GLU A 82 -4.66 -15.75 -7.88
N GLN A 83 -4.88 -16.27 -9.09
CA GLN A 83 -4.77 -17.69 -9.36
C GLN A 83 -3.32 -18.18 -9.28
N GLU A 84 -2.37 -17.45 -9.91
CA GLU A 84 -0.96 -17.79 -9.80
C GLU A 84 -0.47 -17.74 -8.35
N ALA A 85 -0.88 -16.75 -7.57
CA ALA A 85 -0.53 -16.65 -6.15
C ALA A 85 -1.09 -17.80 -5.31
N ALA A 86 -2.31 -18.27 -5.61
CA ALA A 86 -2.92 -19.41 -4.91
C ALA A 86 -2.19 -20.74 -5.19
N ASP A 87 -1.65 -20.89 -6.40
CA ASP A 87 -0.92 -22.08 -6.83
C ASP A 87 0.60 -21.97 -6.57
N PHE A 88 1.08 -20.81 -6.10
CA PHE A 88 2.51 -20.53 -5.92
C PHE A 88 3.08 -21.17 -4.65
N ASP A 89 4.17 -21.92 -4.80
CA ASP A 89 4.90 -22.49 -3.66
C ASP A 89 5.74 -21.40 -2.97
N VAL A 90 5.27 -20.94 -1.81
CA VAL A 90 5.87 -19.80 -1.10
C VAL A 90 7.27 -20.17 -0.58
N PRO A 91 8.33 -19.43 -0.97
CA PRO A 91 9.70 -19.71 -0.57
C PRO A 91 9.87 -19.57 0.95
N ILE A 92 10.67 -20.47 1.53
CA ILE A 92 11.09 -20.34 2.93
C ILE A 92 12.07 -19.16 3.03
N ALA A 93 11.68 -18.14 3.80
CA ALA A 93 12.46 -16.95 4.07
C ALA A 93 12.69 -16.75 5.57
N PHE A 94 13.48 -15.75 5.93
CA PHE A 94 13.81 -15.44 7.32
C PHE A 94 12.67 -14.72 8.10
N ASP A 95 11.72 -14.12 7.38
CA ASP A 95 10.44 -13.63 7.89
C ASP A 95 9.31 -14.29 7.08
N GLU A 96 8.10 -14.31 7.62
CA GLU A 96 6.93 -14.89 6.95
C GLU A 96 6.58 -14.09 5.68
N PRO A 97 6.56 -14.73 4.48
CA PRO A 97 6.17 -14.03 3.27
C PRO A 97 4.67 -13.72 3.24
N GLU A 98 4.33 -12.47 2.88
CA GLU A 98 2.96 -11.96 2.81
C GLU A 98 2.62 -11.48 1.39
N TRP A 99 1.40 -11.79 0.94
CA TRP A 99 0.86 -11.31 -0.33
C TRP A 99 0.27 -9.91 -0.18
N LEU A 100 0.76 -8.97 -0.99
CA LEU A 100 0.29 -7.58 -1.02
C LEU A 100 -0.28 -7.22 -2.40
N ALA A 101 -1.33 -6.39 -2.38
CA ALA A 101 -1.85 -5.77 -3.58
C ALA A 101 -0.81 -4.81 -4.19
N CYS A 102 -0.60 -4.91 -5.50
CA CYS A 102 0.23 -3.99 -6.26
C CYS A 102 -0.39 -2.58 -6.20
N PRO A 103 0.36 -1.54 -5.77
CA PRO A 103 -0.13 -0.18 -5.74
C PRO A 103 -0.52 0.28 -7.15
N ALA A 104 -1.61 1.04 -7.26
CA ALA A 104 -2.03 1.60 -8.54
C ALA A 104 -0.93 2.51 -9.11
N GLY A 105 -0.42 2.17 -10.30
CA GLY A 105 0.60 2.96 -11.01
C GLY A 105 2.03 2.42 -10.95
N VAL A 106 2.25 1.25 -10.34
CA VAL A 106 3.45 0.44 -10.56
C VAL A 106 3.25 -0.36 -11.86
N PRO A 107 4.24 -0.44 -12.77
CA PRO A 107 4.10 -1.02 -14.11
C PRO A 107 3.59 -2.46 -14.15
#